data_AF-A0A8E2AWI3-F1
#
_entry.id   AF-A0A8E2AWI3-F1
#
_cell.length_a   1.000
_cell.length_b   1.000
_cell.length_c   1.000
_cell.angle_alpha   90.00
_cell.angle_beta   90.00
_cell.angle_gamma   90.00
#
_symmetry.space_group_name_H-M   'P 1'
#
loop_
_entity.id
_entity.type
_entity.pdbx_description
1 polymer ?
#
loop_
_entity_poly.entity_id
_entity_poly.type
_entity_poly.pdbx_seq_one_letter_code
_entity_poly.pdbx_strand_id
1 'polypeptide(L)'
;MPREELMKEYQAFRAQRVAKLPACLKPTAPQTRRNASRAPALKKLERILYAPLSFEPLPPIFHYGYPVSSEKLASIAASLGYTPDMEGYNRLTVAVDAINHITGNVIDHPAILKVVFCEGKRFFVVSLCTNWEPRNSAKEAALKLKGFLHEEEDPKWYLDGEQWFWRE
;
A
#
# COMPACT_ATOMS: atom_id res chain seq x y z
N MET A 1 7.13 25.97 30.24
CA MET A 1 6.13 24.90 30.43
C MET A 1 6.83 23.71 31.07
N PRO A 2 6.37 23.19 32.22
CA PRO A 2 6.90 21.98 32.83
C PRO A 2 6.83 20.79 31.87
N ARG A 3 7.84 19.91 31.89
CA ARG A 3 7.95 18.73 31.02
C ARG A 3 6.70 17.83 31.06
N GLU A 4 6.03 17.77 32.20
CA GLU A 4 4.82 16.95 32.40
C GLU A 4 3.60 17.51 31.66
N GLU A 5 3.43 18.83 31.60
CA GLU A 5 2.33 19.47 30.86
C GLU A 5 2.52 19.26 29.35
N LEU A 6 3.75 19.43 28.86
CA LEU A 6 4.11 19.17 27.46
C LEU A 6 3.79 17.71 27.07
N MET A 7 4.11 16.75 27.94
CA MET A 7 3.81 15.34 27.70
C MET A 7 2.30 15.04 27.70
N LYS A 8 1.51 15.68 28.57
CA LYS A 8 0.04 15.54 28.60
C LYS A 8 -0.60 16.13 27.34
N GLU A 9 -0.18 17.32 26.92
CA GLU A 9 -0.65 17.95 25.68
C GLU A 9 -0.32 17.09 24.46
N TYR A 10 0.91 16.56 24.39
CA TYR A 10 1.32 15.65 23.34
C TYR A 10 0.50 14.35 23.32
N GLN A 11 0.24 13.74 24.48
CA GLN A 11 -0.62 12.56 24.57
C GLN A 11 -2.05 12.83 24.11
N ALA A 12 -2.63 13.97 24.50
CA ALA A 12 -3.96 14.38 24.06
C ALA A 12 -4.01 14.62 22.54
N PHE A 13 -3.01 15.31 21.99
CA PHE A 13 -2.84 15.52 20.55
C PHE A 13 -2.73 14.20 19.79
N ARG A 14 -1.91 13.26 20.28
CA ARG A 14 -1.76 11.92 19.69
C ARG A 14 -3.07 11.13 19.76
N ALA A 15 -3.76 11.16 20.88
CA ALA A 15 -5.05 10.47 21.06
C ALA A 15 -6.10 10.97 20.05
N GLN A 16 -6.18 12.28 19.82
CA GLN A 16 -7.07 12.86 18.81
C GLN A 16 -6.74 12.38 17.39
N ARG A 17 -5.45 12.26 17.05
CA ARG A 17 -5.01 11.78 15.72
C ARG A 17 -5.29 10.29 15.52
N VAL A 18 -5.14 9.47 16.58
CA VAL A 18 -5.42 8.02 16.53
C VAL A 18 -6.92 7.72 16.54
N ALA A 19 -7.76 8.60 17.09
CA ALA A 19 -9.20 8.36 17.29
C ALA A 19 -9.93 7.99 15.99
N LYS A 20 -9.53 8.59 14.86
CA LYS A 20 -10.12 8.37 13.53
C LYS A 20 -9.63 7.12 12.81
N LEU A 21 -8.57 6.48 13.32
CA LEU A 21 -8.06 5.26 12.70
C LEU A 21 -9.03 4.10 12.92
N PRO A 22 -9.19 3.22 11.92
CA PRO A 22 -9.78 1.90 12.11
C PRO A 22 -9.16 1.19 13.33
N ALA A 23 -9.97 0.47 14.09
CA ALA A 23 -9.53 -0.16 15.34
C ALA A 23 -8.30 -1.07 15.15
N CYS A 24 -8.21 -1.78 14.02
CA CYS A 24 -7.09 -2.64 13.67
C CYS A 24 -5.78 -1.89 13.36
N LEU A 25 -5.83 -0.58 13.09
CA LEU A 25 -4.69 0.27 12.75
C LEU A 25 -4.20 1.13 13.91
N LYS A 26 -4.88 1.11 15.06
CA LYS A 26 -4.45 1.89 16.23
C LYS A 26 -3.13 1.32 16.79
N PRO A 27 -2.18 2.16 17.26
CA PRO A 27 -0.93 1.68 17.85
C PRO A 27 -1.13 0.69 19.02
N THR A 28 -2.22 0.86 19.77
CA THR A 28 -2.57 0.01 20.92
C THR A 28 -3.32 -1.26 20.53
N ALA A 29 -3.63 -1.46 19.25
CA ALA A 29 -4.32 -2.66 18.80
C ALA A 29 -3.38 -3.87 18.87
N PRO A 30 -3.92 -5.10 19.08
CA PRO A 30 -3.13 -6.31 19.00
C PRO A 30 -2.42 -6.42 17.65
N GLN A 31 -1.09 -6.43 17.66
CA GLN A 31 -0.26 -6.56 16.47
C GLN A 31 -0.23 -8.04 16.03
N THR A 32 -1.35 -8.51 15.46
CA THR A 32 -1.47 -9.86 14.90
C THR A 32 -1.88 -9.79 13.43
N ARG A 33 -1.42 -10.77 12.62
CA ARG A 33 -1.82 -10.88 11.21
C ARG A 33 -3.33 -10.94 11.01
N ARG A 34 -4.07 -11.60 11.90
CA ARG A 34 -5.55 -11.69 11.85
C ARG A 34 -6.21 -10.33 12.07
N ASN A 35 -5.64 -9.49 12.93
CA ASN A 35 -6.15 -8.14 13.15
C ASN A 35 -5.79 -7.23 11.98
N ALA A 36 -4.54 -7.28 11.51
CA ALA A 36 -4.05 -6.52 10.36
C ALA A 36 -4.82 -6.84 9.08
N SER A 37 -5.17 -8.11 8.83
CA SER A 37 -5.91 -8.49 7.63
C SER A 37 -7.27 -7.79 7.51
N ARG A 38 -7.86 -7.33 8.62
CA ARG A 38 -9.14 -6.61 8.67
C ARG A 38 -9.02 -5.12 8.32
N ALA A 39 -7.82 -4.62 8.03
CA ALA A 39 -7.66 -3.23 7.61
C ALA A 39 -8.52 -2.94 6.36
N PRO A 40 -9.28 -1.83 6.33
CA PRO A 40 -9.99 -1.44 5.13
C PRO A 40 -9.04 -0.81 4.11
N ALA A 41 -9.43 -0.79 2.84
CA ALA A 41 -8.80 0.09 1.86
C ALA A 41 -9.15 1.55 2.19
N LEU A 42 -8.14 2.40 2.29
CA LEU A 42 -8.32 3.80 2.68
C LEU A 42 -8.29 4.70 1.44
N LYS A 43 -9.37 5.44 1.19
CA LYS A 43 -9.39 6.47 0.12
C LYS A 43 -8.44 7.63 0.42
N LYS A 44 -8.17 7.88 1.70
CA LYS A 44 -7.28 8.92 2.20
C LYS A 44 -6.58 8.41 3.45
N LEU A 45 -5.28 8.66 3.56
CA LEU A 45 -4.55 8.39 4.79
C LEU A 45 -4.71 9.52 5.80
N GLU A 46 -4.91 9.14 7.05
CA GLU A 46 -4.82 10.07 8.16
C GLU A 46 -3.38 10.55 8.36
N ARG A 47 -3.20 11.80 8.80
CA ARG A 47 -1.87 12.42 8.95
C ARG A 47 -0.90 11.63 9.84
N ILE A 48 -1.41 10.84 10.78
CA ILE A 48 -0.60 10.01 11.68
C ILE A 48 -0.01 8.76 11.01
N LEU A 49 -0.52 8.41 9.83
CA LEU A 49 0.01 7.31 9.03
C LEU A 49 1.08 7.76 8.05
N TYR A 50 1.41 9.04 7.96
CA TYR A 50 2.59 9.51 7.22
C TYR A 50 3.82 9.48 8.12
N ALA A 51 5.01 9.47 7.52
CA ALA A 51 6.29 9.35 8.23
C ALA A 51 6.32 10.21 9.51
N PRO A 52 6.70 9.62 10.65
CA PRO A 52 6.53 10.24 11.95
C PRO A 52 7.55 11.36 12.19
N LEU A 53 7.27 12.18 13.19
CA LEU A 53 8.32 12.96 13.85
C LEU A 53 9.24 11.99 14.60
N SER A 54 10.50 12.34 14.82
CA SER A 54 11.58 11.47 15.32
C SER A 54 11.36 10.81 16.71
N PHE A 55 10.22 11.03 17.36
CA PHE A 55 9.85 10.55 18.69
C PHE A 55 8.49 9.81 18.71
N GLU A 56 7.86 9.61 17.55
CA GLU A 56 6.65 8.79 17.39
C GLU A 56 7.03 7.41 16.85
N PRO A 57 6.37 6.31 17.29
CA PRO A 57 6.51 5.01 16.65
C PRO A 57 6.26 5.11 15.15
N LEU A 58 7.06 4.41 14.34
CA LEU A 58 6.90 4.41 12.90
C LEU A 58 5.59 3.71 12.52
N PRO A 59 4.72 4.34 11.69
CA PRO A 59 3.45 3.75 11.31
C PRO A 59 3.66 2.55 10.38
N PRO A 60 2.69 1.65 10.29
CA PRO A 60 2.67 0.62 9.25
C PRO A 60 2.87 1.20 7.85
N ILE A 61 3.41 0.40 6.94
CA ILE A 61 3.51 0.79 5.53
C ILE A 61 2.15 0.58 4.85
N PHE A 62 1.76 1.58 4.07
CA PHE A 62 0.63 1.54 3.16
C PHE A 62 1.11 1.76 1.74
N HIS A 63 0.54 0.99 0.82
CA HIS A 63 0.78 1.07 -0.62
C HIS A 63 -0.37 1.80 -1.29
N TYR A 64 -0.05 2.84 -2.06
CA TYR A 64 -1.00 3.54 -2.90
C TYR A 64 -1.01 2.96 -4.31
N GLY A 65 -2.17 2.55 -4.80
CA GLY A 65 -2.29 2.03 -6.15
C GLY A 65 -3.57 1.24 -6.39
N TYR A 66 -3.47 0.26 -7.29
CA TYR A 66 -4.60 -0.54 -7.74
C TYR A 66 -4.41 -2.02 -7.37
N PRO A 67 -5.47 -2.69 -6.89
CA PRO A 67 -5.45 -4.14 -6.72
C PRO A 67 -5.33 -4.81 -8.08
N VAL A 68 -4.63 -5.92 -8.14
CA VAL A 68 -4.49 -6.72 -9.37
C VAL A 68 -4.51 -8.20 -9.02
N SER A 69 -5.21 -8.99 -9.83
CA SER A 69 -5.25 -10.43 -9.67
C SER A 69 -4.09 -11.11 -10.40
N SER A 70 -3.75 -12.33 -9.99
CA SER A 70 -2.77 -13.17 -10.69
C SER A 70 -3.16 -13.41 -12.14
N GLU A 71 -4.45 -13.60 -12.41
CA GLU A 71 -5.00 -13.88 -13.73
C GLU A 71 -4.87 -12.65 -14.64
N LYS A 72 -5.10 -11.45 -14.09
CA LYS A 72 -4.91 -10.19 -14.83
C LYS A 72 -3.44 -9.98 -15.18
N LEU A 73 -2.52 -10.20 -14.24
CA LEU A 73 -1.07 -10.12 -14.51
C LEU A 73 -0.63 -11.13 -15.57
N ALA A 74 -1.12 -12.37 -15.50
CA ALA A 74 -0.83 -13.39 -16.50
C ALA A 74 -1.40 -13.03 -17.88
N SER A 75 -2.60 -12.45 -17.93
CA SER A 75 -3.21 -11.98 -19.19
C SER A 75 -2.42 -10.82 -19.80
N ILE A 76 -1.94 -9.87 -18.99
CA ILE A 76 -1.06 -8.78 -19.45
C ILE A 76 0.23 -9.38 -20.02
N ALA A 77 0.92 -10.25 -19.28
CA ALA A 77 2.15 -10.88 -19.73
C ALA A 77 1.95 -11.68 -21.03
N ALA A 78 0.86 -12.44 -21.14
CA ALA A 78 0.52 -13.17 -22.36
C ALA A 78 0.31 -12.24 -23.56
N SER A 79 -0.34 -11.09 -23.37
CA SER A 79 -0.52 -10.07 -24.43
C SER A 79 0.80 -9.46 -24.91
N LEU A 80 1.85 -9.56 -24.10
CA LEU A 80 3.21 -9.13 -24.42
C LEU A 80 4.07 -10.25 -25.03
N GLY A 81 3.51 -11.44 -25.23
CA GLY A 81 4.20 -12.60 -25.78
C GLY A 81 4.91 -13.47 -24.74
N TYR A 82 4.73 -13.21 -23.44
CA TYR A 82 5.27 -14.07 -22.38
C TYR A 82 4.28 -15.18 -22.03
N THR A 83 4.59 -16.42 -22.40
CA THR A 83 3.74 -17.59 -22.10
C THR A 83 4.32 -18.45 -20.96
N PRO A 84 3.48 -19.04 -20.08
CA PRO A 84 3.94 -19.86 -18.95
C PRO A 84 4.63 -21.17 -19.35
N ASP A 85 4.49 -21.61 -20.60
CA ASP A 85 5.00 -22.89 -21.09
C ASP A 85 6.47 -22.82 -21.56
N MET A 86 7.13 -21.68 -21.40
CA MET A 86 8.58 -21.58 -21.61
C MET A 86 9.32 -22.22 -20.42
N GLU A 87 10.25 -23.13 -20.69
CA GLU A 87 11.11 -23.72 -19.65
C GLU A 87 11.75 -22.62 -18.79
N GLY A 88 11.52 -22.68 -17.48
CA GLY A 88 12.04 -21.71 -16.51
C GLY A 88 11.13 -20.50 -16.21
N TYR A 89 9.99 -20.34 -16.90
CA TYR A 89 8.99 -19.33 -16.56
C TYR A 89 8.07 -19.82 -15.44
N ASN A 90 8.26 -19.30 -14.23
CA ASN A 90 7.30 -19.47 -13.15
C ASN A 90 6.36 -18.25 -13.05
N ARG A 91 5.30 -18.37 -12.26
CA ARG A 91 4.29 -17.30 -12.09
C ARG A 91 4.87 -15.97 -11.59
N LEU A 92 6.02 -15.98 -10.89
CA LEU A 92 6.67 -14.75 -10.43
C LEU A 92 7.37 -14.01 -11.58
N THR A 93 8.03 -14.74 -12.49
CA THR A 93 8.66 -14.14 -13.69
C THR A 93 7.64 -13.40 -14.54
N VAL A 94 6.50 -14.06 -14.82
CA VAL A 94 5.36 -13.48 -15.55
C VAL A 94 4.85 -12.18 -14.90
N ALA A 95 4.76 -12.17 -13.57
CA ALA A 95 4.34 -10.98 -12.83
C ALA A 95 5.37 -9.84 -12.89
N VAL A 96 6.67 -10.17 -12.85
CA VAL A 96 7.75 -9.19 -12.98
C VAL A 96 7.74 -8.54 -14.36
N ASP A 97 7.60 -9.32 -15.44
CA ASP A 97 7.57 -8.78 -16.80
C ASP A 97 6.37 -7.88 -17.05
N ALA A 98 5.18 -8.29 -16.57
CA ALA A 98 3.99 -7.44 -16.60
C ALA A 98 4.23 -6.11 -15.88
N ILE A 99 4.87 -6.13 -14.71
CA ILE A 99 5.13 -4.92 -13.92
C ILE A 99 6.20 -4.03 -14.55
N ASN A 100 7.24 -4.62 -15.12
CA ASN A 100 8.25 -3.88 -15.87
C ASN A 100 7.63 -3.17 -17.08
N HIS A 101 6.75 -3.86 -17.81
CA HIS A 101 6.03 -3.26 -18.93
C HIS A 101 5.12 -2.12 -18.47
N ILE A 102 4.33 -2.32 -17.40
CA ILE A 102 3.48 -1.27 -16.84
C ILE A 102 4.34 -0.05 -16.48
N THR A 103 5.40 -0.27 -15.70
CA THR A 103 6.29 0.79 -15.19
C THR A 103 6.93 1.60 -16.32
N GLY A 104 7.51 0.95 -17.32
CA GLY A 104 8.27 1.62 -18.39
C GLY A 104 7.45 2.12 -19.56
N ASN A 105 6.37 1.43 -19.94
CA ASN A 105 5.65 1.70 -21.18
C ASN A 105 4.25 2.27 -20.97
N VAL A 106 3.61 1.98 -19.84
CA VAL A 106 2.23 2.42 -19.59
C VAL A 106 2.21 3.71 -18.77
N ILE A 107 2.90 3.71 -17.62
CA ILE A 107 2.77 4.81 -16.65
C ILE A 107 3.97 5.76 -16.63
N ASP A 108 5.15 5.30 -17.08
CA ASP A 108 6.42 6.02 -16.98
C ASP A 108 6.69 6.53 -15.55
N HIS A 109 6.51 5.61 -14.59
CA HIS A 109 6.63 5.91 -13.16
C HIS A 109 6.97 4.63 -12.39
N PRO A 110 7.90 4.66 -11.43
CA PRO A 110 8.27 3.48 -10.66
C PRO A 110 7.07 2.83 -9.96
N ALA A 111 6.79 1.57 -10.29
CA ALA A 111 5.78 0.78 -9.61
C ALA A 111 6.35 -0.58 -9.21
N ILE A 112 5.81 -1.14 -8.13
CA ILE A 112 6.18 -2.46 -7.63
C ILE A 112 4.94 -3.28 -7.34
N LEU A 113 5.05 -4.61 -7.47
CA LEU A 113 4.00 -5.51 -7.03
C LEU A 113 4.19 -5.84 -5.54
N LYS A 114 3.14 -5.65 -4.75
CA LYS A 114 3.17 -5.92 -3.31
C LYS A 114 1.97 -6.72 -2.85
N VAL A 115 2.20 -7.65 -1.93
CA VAL A 115 1.11 -8.35 -1.23
C VAL A 115 0.60 -7.44 -0.13
N VAL A 116 -0.70 -7.19 -0.10
CA VAL A 116 -1.35 -6.30 0.85
C VAL A 116 -2.49 -7.00 1.58
N PHE A 117 -2.89 -6.43 2.71
CA PHE A 117 -4.07 -6.80 3.47
C PHE A 117 -5.24 -5.86 3.19
N CYS A 118 -6.43 -6.43 3.02
CA CYS A 118 -7.67 -5.66 2.98
C CYS A 118 -8.88 -6.55 3.30
N GLU A 119 -9.71 -6.12 4.25
CA GLU A 119 -11.03 -6.72 4.53
C GLU A 119 -11.03 -8.26 4.72
N GLY A 120 -10.02 -8.75 5.44
CA GLY A 120 -9.82 -10.16 5.74
C GLY A 120 -9.11 -10.96 4.64
N LYS A 121 -8.76 -10.33 3.52
CA LYS A 121 -8.12 -10.96 2.36
C LYS A 121 -6.67 -10.50 2.19
N ARG A 122 -5.92 -11.28 1.40
CA ARG A 122 -4.62 -10.91 0.86
C ARG A 122 -4.70 -10.90 -0.67
N PHE A 123 -4.15 -9.88 -1.30
CA PHE A 123 -4.04 -9.79 -2.75
C PHE A 123 -2.85 -8.92 -3.15
N PHE A 124 -2.59 -8.82 -4.44
CA PHE A 124 -1.54 -7.97 -4.97
C PHE A 124 -2.04 -6.57 -5.28
N VAL A 125 -1.20 -5.57 -5.06
CA VAL A 125 -1.37 -4.20 -5.52
C VAL A 125 -0.19 -3.80 -6.38
N VAL A 126 -0.48 -3.15 -7.51
CA VAL A 126 0.51 -2.36 -8.26
C VAL A 126 0.71 -1.05 -7.49
N SER A 127 1.74 -1.01 -6.68
CA SER A 127 2.05 0.10 -5.77
C SER A 127 2.86 1.18 -6.49
N LEU A 128 2.31 2.39 -6.55
CA LEU A 128 2.94 3.57 -7.16
C LEU A 128 3.81 4.36 -6.17
N CYS A 129 3.48 4.30 -4.88
CA CYS A 129 4.28 4.87 -3.80
C CYS A 129 3.85 4.28 -2.45
N THR A 130 4.60 4.63 -1.40
CA THR A 130 4.23 4.32 -0.02
C THR A 130 3.93 5.59 0.76
N ASN A 131 3.30 5.44 1.92
CA ASN A 131 3.11 6.53 2.89
C ASN A 131 4.42 7.04 3.50
N TRP A 132 5.48 6.24 3.41
CA TRP A 132 6.83 6.56 3.86
C TRP A 132 7.62 7.33 2.80
N GLU A 133 7.37 7.02 1.53
CA GLU A 133 7.99 7.68 0.38
C GLU A 133 6.91 8.21 -0.59
N PRO A 134 6.14 9.23 -0.19
CA PRO A 134 5.11 9.79 -1.04
C PRO A 134 5.73 10.46 -2.26
N ARG A 135 5.12 10.25 -3.43
CA ARG A 135 5.55 10.85 -4.71
C ARG A 135 4.43 11.66 -5.32
N ASN A 136 4.69 12.92 -5.66
CA ASN A 136 3.68 13.80 -6.26
C ASN A 136 3.22 13.29 -7.63
N SER A 137 4.13 12.69 -8.41
CA SER A 137 3.86 12.10 -9.73
C SER A 137 2.96 10.86 -9.67
N ALA A 138 2.76 10.24 -8.50
CA ALA A 138 1.95 9.04 -8.36
C ALA A 138 0.49 9.26 -8.76
N LYS A 139 -0.03 10.48 -8.68
CA LYS A 139 -1.41 10.79 -9.10
C LYS A 139 -1.59 10.70 -10.62
N GLU A 140 -0.64 11.23 -11.38
CA GLU A 140 -0.67 11.17 -12.86
C GLU A 140 -0.46 9.73 -13.33
N ALA A 141 0.49 9.02 -12.71
CA ALA A 141 0.71 7.60 -12.96
C ALA A 141 -0.54 6.75 -12.65
N ALA A 142 -1.26 7.09 -11.58
CA ALA A 142 -2.49 6.39 -11.21
C ALA A 142 -3.58 6.55 -12.28
N LEU A 143 -3.74 7.72 -12.88
CA LEU A 143 -4.73 7.93 -13.94
C LEU A 143 -4.42 7.07 -15.18
N LYS A 144 -3.15 6.98 -15.58
CA LYS A 144 -2.72 6.10 -16.68
C LYS A 144 -2.96 4.63 -16.34
N LEU A 145 -2.59 4.22 -15.12
CA LEU A 145 -2.76 2.86 -14.65
C LEU A 145 -4.24 2.45 -14.59
N LYS A 146 -5.11 3.36 -14.14
CA LYS A 146 -6.56 3.18 -14.09
C LYS A 146 -7.11 2.80 -15.46
N GLY A 147 -6.76 3.59 -16.49
CA GLY A 147 -7.18 3.36 -17.87
C GLY A 147 -6.68 2.02 -18.42
N PHE A 148 -5.41 1.70 -18.16
CA PHE A 148 -4.81 0.43 -18.61
C PHE A 148 -5.41 -0.80 -17.94
N LEU A 149 -5.68 -0.75 -16.63
CA LEU A 149 -6.28 -1.86 -15.91
C LEU A 149 -7.79 -2.01 -16.16
N HIS A 150 -8.43 -0.97 -16.71
CA HIS A 150 -9.89 -0.81 -16.84
C HIS A 150 -10.59 -0.73 -15.47
N GLU A 151 -9.97 -0.03 -14.52
CA GLU A 151 -10.52 0.17 -13.19
C GLU A 151 -11.48 1.37 -13.17
N GLU A 152 -12.62 1.21 -12.52
CA GLU A 152 -13.63 2.28 -12.41
C GLU A 152 -13.33 3.20 -11.21
N GLU A 153 -12.79 2.63 -10.14
CA GLU A 153 -12.52 3.35 -8.90
C GLU A 153 -11.20 4.12 -8.93
N ASP A 154 -11.07 5.11 -8.04
CA ASP A 154 -9.81 5.79 -7.79
C ASP A 154 -8.86 4.91 -6.97
N PRO A 155 -7.54 5.09 -7.10
CA PRO A 155 -6.57 4.28 -6.35
C PRO A 155 -6.76 4.51 -4.84
N LYS A 156 -6.52 3.45 -4.06
CA LYS A 156 -6.65 3.49 -2.60
C LYS A 156 -5.33 3.14 -1.94
N TRP A 157 -5.30 3.30 -0.63
CA TRP A 157 -4.20 2.90 0.23
C TRP A 157 -4.51 1.55 0.88
N TYR A 158 -3.56 0.63 0.79
CA TYR A 158 -3.68 -0.74 1.28
C TYR A 158 -2.56 -1.04 2.26
N LEU A 159 -2.85 -1.76 3.35
CA LEU A 159 -1.86 -2.10 4.37
C LEU A 159 -0.88 -3.15 3.83
N ASP A 160 0.42 -2.92 3.96
CA ASP A 160 1.45 -3.85 3.49
C ASP A 160 1.34 -5.23 4.18
N GLY A 161 1.59 -6.31 3.45
CA GLY A 161 1.46 -7.68 3.98
C GLY A 161 2.55 -8.09 4.97
N GLU A 162 3.68 -7.38 5.00
CA GLU A 162 4.88 -7.70 5.78
C GLU A 162 5.14 -6.66 6.88
N GLN A 163 5.02 -5.38 6.54
CA GLN A 163 5.26 -4.20 7.38
C GLN A 163 3.94 -3.54 7.84
N TRP A 164 3.00 -4.36 8.30
CA TRP A 164 1.65 -3.97 8.73
C TRP A 164 1.55 -3.45 10.17
N PHE A 165 2.63 -3.45 10.93
CA PHE A 165 2.64 -3.12 12.36
C PHE A 165 3.37 -1.80 12.64
N TRP A 166 3.04 -1.20 13.79
CA TRP A 166 3.78 -0.04 14.31
C TRP A 166 5.15 -0.49 14.82
N ARG A 167 6.21 0.23 14.46
CA ARG A 167 7.59 -0.04 14.93
C ARG A 167 7.99 0.98 15.98
N GLU A 168 8.67 0.51 17.02
CA GLU A 168 9.33 1.39 18.01
C GLU A 168 10.61 2.00 17.46
#